data_AF-A0A654IQJ5-F1
#
_entry.id   AF-A0A654IQJ5-F1
#
_cell.length_a   1.000
_cell.length_b   1.000
_cell.length_c   1.000
_cell.angle_alpha   90.00
_cell.angle_beta   90.00
_cell.angle_gamma   90.00
#
_symmetry.space_group_name_H-M   'P 1'
#
loop_
_entity.id
_entity.type
_entity.pdbx_description
1 polymer ?
#
loop_
_entity_poly.entity_id
_entity_poly.type
_entity_poly.pdbx_seq_one_letter_code
_entity_poly.pdbx_strand_id
1 'polypeptide(L)'
;MFKSIKEKRDNLISNQKIINQILQEDQEFNSSSYASVFVLGRSSNGITEWIACKQIPDLSNLLLKSKDLNKNTLYKIYKNRRNDKDKKIIAFCKKVDEQKFVVLKNSNIEMIEANHFKTKLPQIHNFRKEYIKDGFIVDYKFLKDVEFKTLSSASAFVLGRSSNNNIDWKSNNKKQ
;
A
#
# COMPACT_ATOMS: atom_id res chain seq x y z
N MET A 1 9.63 -7.51 32.21
CA MET A 1 9.16 -6.16 31.83
C MET A 1 9.93 -5.74 30.58
N PHE A 2 9.26 -5.33 29.50
CA PHE A 2 9.93 -4.96 28.24
C PHE A 2 10.76 -3.68 28.40
N LYS A 3 11.89 -3.57 27.71
CA LYS A 3 12.77 -2.38 27.79
C LYS A 3 12.19 -1.20 27.02
N SER A 4 11.36 -1.46 26.01
CA SER A 4 10.66 -0.41 25.26
C SER A 4 9.27 -0.85 24.78
N ILE A 5 8.40 0.12 24.48
CA ILE A 5 7.09 -0.13 23.86
C ILE A 5 7.25 -0.77 22.47
N LYS A 6 8.30 -0.40 21.72
CA LYS A 6 8.61 -1.01 20.43
C LYS A 6 8.93 -2.50 20.59
N GLU A 7 9.77 -2.85 21.55
CA GLU A 7 10.10 -4.25 21.85
C GLU A 7 8.86 -5.06 22.25
N LYS A 8 7.97 -4.48 23.07
CA LYS A 8 6.68 -5.11 23.41
C LYS A 8 5.84 -5.36 22.15
N ARG A 9 5.72 -4.37 21.25
CA ARG A 9 4.98 -4.53 19.98
C ARG A 9 5.58 -5.62 19.10
N ASP A 10 6.89 -5.56 18.89
CA ASP A 10 7.61 -6.52 18.02
C ASP A 10 7.45 -7.96 18.57
N ASN A 11 7.52 -8.14 19.89
CA ASN A 11 7.30 -9.43 20.55
C ASN A 11 5.87 -9.95 20.39
N LEU A 12 4.86 -9.08 20.52
CA LEU A 12 3.46 -9.48 20.32
C LEU A 12 3.17 -9.83 18.86
N ILE A 13 3.80 -9.14 17.90
CA ILE A 13 3.72 -9.49 16.48
C ILE A 13 4.38 -10.85 16.22
N SER A 14 5.61 -11.07 16.72
CA SER A 14 6.33 -12.33 16.52
C SER A 14 5.60 -13.53 17.13
N ASN A 15 4.93 -13.31 18.27
CA ASN A 15 4.16 -14.33 18.97
C ASN A 15 2.72 -14.46 18.49
N GLN A 16 2.36 -13.84 17.34
CA GLN A 16 1.01 -13.89 16.76
C GLN A 16 -0.11 -13.41 17.71
N LYS A 17 0.24 -12.55 18.67
CA LYS A 17 -0.71 -11.87 19.58
C LYS A 17 -1.22 -10.55 18.99
N ILE A 18 -0.61 -10.08 17.91
CA ILE A 18 -1.14 -9.06 17.02
C ILE A 18 -1.21 -9.66 15.62
N ILE A 19 -2.42 -9.86 15.11
CA ILE A 19 -2.68 -10.46 13.79
C ILE A 19 -3.48 -9.45 12.97
N ASN A 20 -3.05 -9.17 11.74
CA ASN A 20 -3.70 -8.20 10.85
C ASN A 20 -3.96 -6.85 11.54
N GLN A 21 -2.99 -6.39 12.34
CA GLN A 21 -3.06 -5.14 13.13
C GLN A 21 -4.12 -5.14 14.24
N ILE A 22 -4.68 -6.31 14.59
CA ILE A 22 -5.64 -6.48 15.67
C ILE A 22 -4.95 -7.19 16.82
N LEU A 23 -5.06 -6.61 18.01
CA LEU A 23 -4.60 -7.19 19.25
C LEU A 23 -5.52 -8.34 19.68
N GLN A 24 -4.95 -9.51 19.94
CA GLN A 24 -5.70 -10.75 20.22
C GLN A 24 -5.91 -10.99 21.73
N GLU A 25 -5.26 -10.21 22.59
CA GLU A 25 -5.35 -10.31 24.05
C GLU A 25 -5.16 -8.95 24.69
N ASP A 26 -5.82 -8.72 25.83
CA ASP A 26 -5.73 -7.46 26.56
C ASP A 26 -4.28 -7.15 26.95
N GLN A 27 -3.92 -5.86 26.89
CA GLN A 27 -2.58 -5.39 27.23
C GLN A 27 -2.65 -4.32 28.31
N GLU A 28 -1.90 -4.57 29.38
CA GLU A 28 -1.77 -3.62 30.48
C GLU A 28 -0.63 -2.63 30.22
N PHE A 29 -0.84 -1.38 30.63
CA PHE A 29 0.13 -0.29 30.53
C PHE A 29 0.11 0.58 31.78
N ASN A 30 1.28 1.08 32.16
CA ASN A 30 1.45 1.90 33.36
C ASN A 30 0.97 3.35 33.17
N SER A 31 0.66 3.77 31.94
CA SER A 31 0.10 5.09 31.66
C SER A 31 -0.69 5.10 30.36
N SER A 32 -1.64 6.04 30.28
CA SER A 32 -2.43 6.29 29.07
C SER A 32 -1.54 6.68 27.87
N SER A 33 -0.46 7.42 28.10
CA SER A 33 0.51 7.79 27.06
C SER A 33 1.33 6.61 26.56
N TYR A 34 1.71 5.67 27.43
CA TYR A 34 2.38 4.44 26.97
C TYR A 34 1.44 3.56 26.15
N ALA A 35 0.17 3.47 26.56
CA ALA A 35 -0.85 2.79 25.78
C ALA A 35 -1.06 3.46 24.41
N SER A 36 -1.11 4.79 24.34
CA SER A 36 -1.31 5.50 23.06
C SER A 36 -0.12 5.34 22.12
N VAL A 37 1.12 5.42 22.62
CA VAL A 37 2.33 5.16 21.83
C VAL A 37 2.34 3.72 21.33
N PHE A 38 1.91 2.77 22.16
CA PHE A 38 1.76 1.39 21.74
C PHE A 38 0.77 1.25 20.60
N VAL A 39 -0.43 1.82 20.67
CA VAL A 39 -1.44 1.66 19.60
C VAL A 39 -1.04 2.40 18.32
N LEU A 40 -0.55 3.64 18.43
CA LEU A 40 -0.27 4.51 17.28
C LEU A 40 1.10 4.28 16.63
N GLY A 41 2.05 3.67 17.33
CA GLY A 41 3.42 3.45 16.83
C GLY A 41 4.26 4.73 16.69
N ARG A 42 3.84 5.83 17.31
CA ARG A 42 4.54 7.12 17.34
C ARG A 42 4.41 7.78 18.71
N SER A 43 5.28 8.75 18.99
CA SER A 43 5.15 9.60 20.18
C SER A 43 3.76 10.24 20.19
N SER A 44 3.06 10.13 21.33
CA SER A 44 1.69 10.58 21.48
C SER A 44 1.39 10.89 22.94
N ASN A 45 0.42 11.77 23.16
CA ASN A 45 -0.08 12.11 24.48
C ASN A 45 -1.41 11.39 24.71
N GLY A 46 -1.44 10.44 25.65
CA GLY A 46 -2.63 9.63 25.89
C GLY A 46 -3.85 10.46 26.29
N ILE A 47 -3.66 11.57 26.99
CA ILE A 47 -4.78 12.43 27.45
C ILE A 47 -5.58 12.99 26.27
N THR A 48 -4.92 13.28 25.15
CA THR A 48 -5.57 13.86 23.97
C THR A 48 -6.03 12.82 22.96
N GLU A 49 -5.40 11.64 22.95
CA GLU A 49 -5.73 10.56 21.99
C GLU A 49 -6.90 9.69 22.48
N TRP A 50 -7.05 9.52 23.81
CA TRP A 50 -8.13 8.73 24.39
C TRP A 50 -9.36 9.59 24.66
N ILE A 51 -10.51 9.15 24.15
CA ILE A 51 -11.82 9.76 24.43
C ILE A 51 -12.61 8.78 25.29
N ALA A 52 -13.26 9.28 26.33
CA ALA A 52 -14.10 8.46 27.20
C ALA A 52 -15.31 7.92 26.43
N CYS A 53 -15.41 6.59 26.34
CA CYS A 53 -16.55 5.91 25.75
C CYS A 53 -17.44 5.34 26.86
N LYS A 54 -18.76 5.54 26.74
CA LYS A 54 -19.76 5.07 27.73
C LYS A 54 -20.01 3.55 27.67
N GLN A 55 -19.63 2.92 26.57
CA GLN A 55 -19.81 1.49 26.31
C GLN A 55 -18.57 0.97 25.59
N ILE A 56 -18.17 -0.27 25.86
CA ILE A 56 -17.14 -0.96 25.09
C ILE A 56 -17.75 -1.30 23.72
N PRO A 57 -17.24 -0.76 22.60
CA PRO A 57 -17.79 -1.06 21.30
C PRO A 57 -17.58 -2.54 20.98
N ASP A 58 -18.62 -3.21 20.48
CA ASP A 58 -18.49 -4.55 19.95
C ASP A 58 -17.69 -4.52 18.63
N LEU A 59 -16.40 -4.85 18.74
CA LEU A 59 -15.47 -4.89 17.60
C LEU A 59 -15.62 -6.16 16.75
N SER A 60 -16.43 -7.15 17.17
CA SER A 60 -16.64 -8.39 16.41
C SER A 60 -17.34 -8.13 15.06
N ASN A 61 -18.23 -7.13 15.01
CA ASN A 61 -18.87 -6.66 13.78
C ASN A 61 -17.93 -5.83 12.88
N LEU A 62 -16.86 -5.25 13.44
CA LEU A 62 -15.77 -4.68 12.64
C LEU A 62 -14.96 -5.78 11.94
N LEU A 63 -14.85 -6.95 12.58
CA LEU A 63 -14.24 -8.16 12.02
C LEU A 63 -15.03 -8.75 10.83
N LEU A 64 -16.35 -8.57 10.80
CA LEU A 64 -17.18 -8.94 9.64
C LEU A 64 -16.96 -7.97 8.45
N LYS A 65 -16.73 -6.68 8.73
CA LYS A 65 -16.29 -5.72 7.70
C LYS A 65 -14.86 -5.97 7.22
N SER A 66 -14.00 -6.60 8.02
CA SER A 66 -12.64 -7.02 7.60
C SER A 66 -12.60 -8.41 6.97
N LYS A 67 -13.59 -9.28 7.22
CA LYS A 67 -13.81 -10.51 6.41
C LYS A 67 -14.29 -10.18 5.00
N ASP A 68 -14.87 -8.99 4.79
CA ASP A 68 -15.10 -8.38 3.47
C ASP A 68 -13.84 -7.77 2.82
N LEU A 69 -12.63 -7.99 3.37
CA LEU A 69 -11.36 -7.65 2.70
C LEU A 69 -11.03 -8.60 1.53
N ASN A 70 -12.00 -9.40 1.08
CA ASN A 70 -12.04 -9.98 -0.27
C ASN A 70 -12.64 -9.03 -1.31
N LYS A 71 -12.80 -7.74 -1.02
CA LYS A 71 -12.75 -6.74 -2.10
C LYS A 71 -11.29 -6.59 -2.52
N ASN A 72 -10.87 -7.38 -3.52
CA ASN A 72 -9.69 -7.10 -4.35
C ASN A 72 -9.66 -5.60 -4.63
N THR A 73 -8.89 -4.84 -3.85
CA THR A 73 -8.92 -3.39 -3.96
C THR A 73 -8.25 -3.07 -5.27
N LEU A 74 -9.07 -2.66 -6.24
CA LEU A 74 -8.63 -2.36 -7.58
C LEU A 74 -8.30 -0.86 -7.67
N TYR A 75 -7.12 -0.60 -8.18
CA TYR A 75 -6.59 0.71 -8.47
C TYR A 75 -6.50 0.89 -9.98
N LYS A 76 -6.81 2.09 -10.44
CA LYS A 76 -6.71 2.48 -11.85
C LYS A 76 -5.81 3.70 -12.01
N ILE A 77 -4.84 3.62 -12.91
CA ILE A 77 -4.19 4.79 -13.50
C ILE A 77 -4.96 5.17 -14.75
N TYR A 78 -5.25 6.47 -14.88
CA TYR A 78 -5.79 7.07 -16.08
C TYR A 78 -5.14 8.44 -16.27
N LYS A 79 -4.17 8.53 -17.18
CA LYS A 79 -3.38 9.74 -17.44
C LYS A 79 -3.17 9.92 -18.95
N ASN A 80 -2.91 11.14 -19.38
CA ASN A 80 -2.46 11.41 -20.75
C ASN A 80 -1.01 10.93 -20.91
N ARG A 81 -0.63 10.48 -22.11
CA ARG A 81 0.79 10.27 -22.40
C ARG A 81 1.52 11.61 -22.46
N ARG A 82 2.83 11.57 -22.22
CA ARG A 82 3.68 12.78 -22.25
C ARG A 82 3.95 13.28 -23.66
N ASN A 83 4.11 12.39 -24.62
CA ASN A 83 4.37 12.72 -26.03
C ASN A 83 3.10 12.89 -26.87
N ASP A 84 2.00 12.28 -26.45
CA ASP A 84 0.76 12.21 -27.22
C ASP A 84 -0.42 12.42 -26.26
N LYS A 85 -0.89 13.66 -26.15
CA LYS A 85 -1.93 14.03 -25.18
C LYS A 85 -3.30 13.41 -25.52
N ASP A 86 -3.49 12.98 -26.77
CA ASP A 86 -4.72 12.36 -27.25
C ASP A 86 -4.77 10.89 -26.83
N LYS A 87 -3.62 10.25 -26.65
CA LYS A 87 -3.51 8.89 -26.11
C LYS A 87 -3.47 8.87 -24.58
N LYS A 88 -4.11 7.86 -24.01
CA LYS A 88 -4.17 7.63 -22.55
C LYS A 88 -3.32 6.43 -22.15
N ILE A 89 -2.81 6.50 -20.93
CA ILE A 89 -2.26 5.37 -20.18
C ILE A 89 -3.36 4.89 -19.25
N ILE A 90 -3.82 3.66 -19.48
CA ILE A 90 -4.83 2.99 -18.66
C ILE A 90 -4.19 1.74 -18.07
N ALA A 91 -4.00 1.69 -16.77
CA ALA A 91 -3.44 0.53 -16.08
C ALA A 91 -4.27 0.16 -14.86
N PHE A 92 -4.32 -1.14 -14.56
CA PHE A 92 -5.06 -1.66 -13.42
C PHE A 92 -4.11 -2.39 -12.48
N CYS A 93 -4.29 -2.18 -11.18
CA CYS A 93 -3.52 -2.85 -10.14
C CYS A 93 -4.46 -3.38 -9.07
N LYS A 94 -4.28 -4.63 -8.63
CA LYS A 94 -5.00 -5.21 -7.50
C LYS A 94 -4.07 -5.31 -6.29
N LYS A 95 -4.56 -4.95 -5.10
CA LYS A 95 -3.92 -5.33 -3.84
C LYS A 95 -4.31 -6.78 -3.52
N VAL A 96 -3.31 -7.64 -3.43
CA VAL A 96 -3.47 -9.07 -3.10
C VAL A 96 -3.20 -9.31 -1.62
N ASP A 97 -2.28 -8.54 -1.04
CA ASP A 97 -1.93 -8.58 0.39
C ASP A 97 -1.37 -7.21 0.83
N GLU A 98 -1.05 -7.01 2.12
CA GLU A 98 -0.46 -5.78 2.67
C GLU A 98 0.78 -5.32 1.91
N GLN A 99 1.63 -6.26 1.49
CA GLN A 99 2.90 -6.00 0.79
C GLN A 99 2.94 -6.61 -0.61
N LYS A 100 1.76 -6.91 -1.20
CA LYS A 100 1.67 -7.52 -2.52
C LYS A 100 0.63 -6.84 -3.39
N PHE A 101 1.13 -6.22 -4.45
CA PHE A 101 0.34 -5.52 -5.47
C PHE A 101 0.64 -6.13 -6.83
N VAL A 102 -0.38 -6.30 -7.66
CA VAL A 102 -0.23 -6.90 -8.99
C VAL A 102 -0.79 -5.94 -10.04
N VAL A 103 0.07 -5.43 -10.92
CA VAL A 103 -0.36 -4.74 -12.13
C VAL A 103 -0.82 -5.80 -13.13
N LEU A 104 -2.04 -5.64 -13.64
CA LEU A 104 -2.69 -6.65 -14.46
C LEU A 104 -2.17 -6.64 -15.90
N LYS A 105 -2.11 -7.82 -16.51
CA LYS A 105 -1.93 -7.99 -17.95
C LYS A 105 -2.88 -7.09 -18.74
N ASN A 106 -2.48 -6.71 -19.95
CA ASN A 106 -3.16 -5.76 -20.83
C ASN A 106 -3.24 -4.31 -20.32
N SER A 107 -2.67 -3.99 -19.15
CA SER A 107 -2.45 -2.60 -18.76
C SER A 107 -1.57 -1.88 -19.77
N ASN A 108 -1.72 -0.56 -19.89
CA ASN A 108 -0.81 0.28 -20.67
C ASN A 108 0.36 0.79 -19.83
N ILE A 109 1.42 1.17 -20.53
CA ILE A 109 2.63 1.72 -19.94
C ILE A 109 3.11 2.95 -20.71
N GLU A 110 3.71 3.92 -20.02
CA GLU A 110 4.37 5.08 -20.63
C GLU A 110 5.78 4.72 -21.04
N MET A 111 6.14 4.72 -22.33
CA MET A 111 7.48 4.31 -22.78
C MET A 111 8.54 5.39 -22.64
N ILE A 112 8.13 6.65 -22.54
CA ILE A 112 9.06 7.74 -22.22
C ILE A 112 9.37 7.68 -20.72
N GLU A 113 10.62 7.94 -20.35
CA GLU A 113 11.05 7.98 -18.95
C GLU A 113 11.38 9.42 -18.55
N ALA A 114 11.25 9.76 -17.27
CA ALA A 114 11.75 11.05 -16.77
C ALA A 114 13.26 10.95 -16.51
N ASN A 115 14.02 12.03 -16.72
CA ASN A 115 15.48 12.03 -16.58
C ASN A 115 15.94 11.52 -15.20
N HIS A 116 15.20 11.88 -14.14
CA HIS A 116 15.50 11.47 -12.76
C HIS A 116 15.02 10.06 -12.40
N PHE A 117 14.36 9.33 -13.31
CA PHE A 117 13.83 8.01 -13.01
C PHE A 117 14.95 6.99 -12.75
N LYS A 118 15.96 6.97 -13.63
CA LYS A 118 17.15 6.11 -13.49
C LYS A 118 17.93 6.37 -12.20
N THR A 119 18.04 7.63 -11.80
CA THR A 119 18.82 8.02 -10.61
C THR A 119 18.05 7.84 -9.32
N LYS A 120 16.75 8.19 -9.26
CA LYS A 120 15.93 8.06 -8.04
C LYS A 120 15.40 6.66 -7.79
N LEU A 121 15.12 5.89 -8.84
CA LEU A 121 14.51 4.56 -8.74
C LEU A 121 15.23 3.55 -9.66
N PRO A 122 16.55 3.34 -9.48
CA PRO A 122 17.35 2.51 -10.37
C PRO A 122 16.84 1.08 -10.48
N GLN A 123 16.38 0.50 -9.37
CA GLN A 123 15.83 -0.86 -9.33
C GLN A 123 14.59 -1.01 -10.22
N ILE A 124 13.63 -0.08 -10.12
CA ILE A 124 12.40 -0.13 -10.92
C ILE A 124 12.68 0.18 -12.39
N HIS A 125 13.59 1.13 -12.67
CA HIS A 125 14.03 1.44 -14.02
C HIS A 125 14.71 0.22 -14.69
N ASN A 126 15.61 -0.48 -13.99
CA ASN A 126 16.29 -1.65 -14.54
C ASN A 126 15.31 -2.81 -14.75
N PHE A 127 14.46 -3.08 -13.76
CA PHE A 127 13.39 -4.09 -13.86
C PHE A 127 12.49 -3.85 -15.08
N ARG A 128 12.19 -2.58 -15.36
CA ARG A 128 11.41 -2.19 -16.53
C ARG A 128 12.14 -2.45 -17.84
N LYS A 129 13.45 -2.20 -17.91
CA LYS A 129 14.27 -2.51 -19.10
C LYS A 129 14.36 -4.00 -19.38
N GLU A 130 14.52 -4.81 -18.34
CA GLU A 130 14.49 -6.28 -18.45
C GLU A 130 13.14 -6.75 -19.01
N TYR A 131 12.02 -6.23 -18.49
CA TYR A 131 10.69 -6.59 -18.99
C TYR A 131 10.44 -6.21 -20.46
N ILE A 132 11.00 -5.08 -20.92
CA ILE A 132 10.95 -4.69 -22.33
C ILE A 132 11.83 -5.62 -23.16
N LYS A 133 13.06 -5.89 -22.71
CA LYS A 133 14.02 -6.76 -23.41
C LYS A 133 13.47 -8.18 -23.57
N ASP A 134 12.83 -8.70 -22.53
CA ASP A 134 12.26 -10.04 -22.50
C ASP A 134 10.92 -10.14 -23.27
N GLY A 135 10.45 -9.04 -23.87
CA GLY A 135 9.22 -9.03 -24.65
C GLY A 135 7.94 -9.11 -23.82
N PHE A 136 7.99 -8.91 -22.51
CA PHE A 136 6.79 -8.85 -21.67
C PHE A 136 6.06 -7.50 -21.76
N ILE A 137 6.70 -6.50 -22.37
CA ILE A 137 6.12 -5.21 -22.71
C ILE A 137 6.29 -4.98 -24.20
N VAL A 138 5.17 -5.01 -24.93
CA VAL A 138 5.12 -4.80 -26.39
C VAL A 138 4.00 -3.80 -26.69
N ASP A 139 4.22 -2.90 -27.64
CA ASP A 139 3.25 -1.89 -28.06
C ASP A 139 2.56 -1.16 -26.90
N TYR A 140 3.38 -0.70 -25.96
CA TYR A 140 2.95 0.04 -24.77
C TYR A 140 1.97 -0.74 -23.87
N LYS A 141 2.01 -2.08 -23.88
CA LYS A 141 1.15 -2.94 -23.06
C LYS A 141 1.93 -4.04 -22.35
N PHE A 142 1.42 -4.43 -21.18
CA PHE A 142 1.89 -5.61 -20.44
C PHE A 142 1.28 -6.89 -21.01
N LEU A 143 2.10 -7.91 -21.31
CA LEU A 143 1.62 -9.22 -21.75
C LEU A 143 1.33 -10.18 -20.59
N LYS A 144 1.81 -9.87 -19.38
CA LYS A 144 1.59 -10.67 -18.17
C LYS A 144 1.37 -9.78 -16.94
N ASP A 145 0.82 -10.39 -15.90
CA ASP A 145 0.72 -9.76 -14.58
C ASP A 145 2.12 -9.51 -14.01
N VAL A 146 2.29 -8.39 -13.28
CA VAL A 146 3.58 -7.98 -12.70
C VAL A 146 3.40 -7.64 -11.24
N GLU A 147 4.20 -8.26 -10.38
CA GLU A 147 4.11 -8.11 -8.93
C GLU A 147 5.04 -7.01 -8.39
N PHE A 148 4.54 -6.30 -7.38
CA PHE A 148 5.23 -5.20 -6.71
C PHE A 148 4.97 -5.26 -5.21
N LYS A 149 5.96 -4.83 -4.42
CA LYS A 149 5.81 -4.73 -2.96
C LYS A 149 4.96 -3.55 -2.52
N THR A 150 4.90 -2.50 -3.35
CA THR A 150 4.21 -1.26 -3.02
C THR A 150 3.46 -0.69 -4.22
N LEU A 151 2.39 0.05 -3.93
CA LEU A 151 1.64 0.76 -4.96
C LEU A 151 2.50 1.84 -5.66
N SER A 152 3.48 2.42 -4.96
CA SER A 152 4.46 3.37 -5.51
C SER A 152 5.33 2.76 -6.59
N SER A 153 5.89 1.58 -6.31
CA SER A 153 6.77 0.91 -7.27
C SER A 153 5.97 0.50 -8.50
N ALA A 154 4.73 0.04 -8.32
CA ALA A 154 3.81 -0.22 -9.43
C ALA A 154 3.53 1.03 -10.29
N SER A 155 3.19 2.18 -9.71
CA SER A 155 2.97 3.41 -10.49
C SER A 155 4.23 3.91 -11.16
N ALA A 156 5.37 3.85 -10.47
CA ALA A 156 6.64 4.29 -11.03
C ALA A 156 7.03 3.43 -12.24
N PHE A 157 6.82 2.12 -12.12
CA PHE A 157 6.99 1.19 -13.22
C PHE A 157 6.06 1.53 -14.38
N VAL A 158 4.77 1.79 -14.14
CA VAL A 158 3.80 2.11 -15.20
C VAL A 158 4.12 3.45 -15.90
N LEU A 159 4.48 4.48 -15.13
CA LEU A 159 4.59 5.87 -15.60
C LEU A 159 6.01 6.27 -16.05
N GLY A 160 7.03 5.45 -15.76
CA GLY A 160 8.43 5.74 -16.10
C GLY A 160 9.01 6.94 -15.35
N ARG A 161 8.57 7.17 -14.12
CA ARG A 161 9.00 8.29 -13.25
C ARG A 161 8.69 8.00 -11.79
N SER A 162 9.28 8.75 -10.86
CA SER A 162 8.85 8.73 -9.46
C SER A 162 7.37 9.12 -9.33
N SER A 163 6.63 8.40 -8.49
CA SER A 163 5.18 8.56 -8.33
C SER A 163 4.79 8.73 -6.86
N ASN A 164 3.75 9.53 -6.62
CA ASN A 164 3.14 9.67 -5.29
C ASN A 164 1.76 9.01 -5.31
N ASN A 165 1.59 7.94 -4.52
CA ASN A 165 0.49 6.98 -4.66
C ASN A 165 -0.91 7.61 -4.55
N ASN A 166 -1.03 8.63 -3.69
CA ASN A 166 -2.30 9.35 -3.46
C ASN A 166 -2.78 10.14 -4.69
N ILE A 167 -1.94 10.34 -5.71
CA ILE A 167 -2.22 11.17 -6.88
C ILE A 167 -2.42 10.33 -8.15
N ASP A 168 -1.73 9.19 -8.25
CA ASP A 168 -1.66 8.43 -9.50
C ASP A 168 -2.70 7.32 -9.58
N TRP A 169 -2.92 6.59 -8.49
CA TRP A 169 -3.87 5.48 -8.43
C TRP A 169 -5.21 5.92 -7.87
N LYS A 170 -6.28 5.75 -8.65
CA LYS A 170 -7.66 5.94 -8.16
C LYS A 170 -8.22 4.59 -7.74
N SER A 171 -8.67 4.47 -6.49
CA SER A 171 -9.39 3.27 -6.02
C SER A 171 -10.88 3.36 -6.35
N ASN A 172 -11.50 2.23 -6.68
CA ASN A 172 -12.95 2.15 -6.88
C ASN A 172 -13.76 2.28 -5.57
N ASN A 173 -13.10 2.37 -4.40
CA ASN A 173 -13.75 2.49 -3.09
C ASN A 173 -14.17 3.93 -2.74
N LYS A 174 -14.08 4.89 -3.66
CA LYS A 174 -14.73 6.19 -3.48
C LYS A 174 -16.25 6.00 -3.63
N LYS A 175 -16.93 5.80 -2.50
CA LYS A 175 -18.35 6.14 -2.38
C LYS A 175 -18.52 7.57 -2.88
N GLN A 176 -19.41 7.77 -3.85
CA GLN A 176 -20.06 9.06 -4.07
C GLN A 176 -20.84 9.45 -2.82
#